data_AF-A0AAP2GKH5-F1
#
_entry.id   AF-A0AAP2GKH5-F1
#
_cell.length_a   1.000
_cell.length_b   1.000
_cell.length_c   1.000
_cell.angle_alpha   90.00
_cell.angle_beta   90.00
_cell.angle_gamma   90.00
#
_symmetry.space_group_name_H-M   'P 1'
#
loop_
_entity.id
_entity.type
_entity.pdbx_description
1 polymer ?
#
loop_
_entity_poly.entity_id
_entity_poly.type
_entity_poly.pdbx_seq_one_letter_code
_entity_poly.pdbx_strand_id
1 'polypeptide(L)'
;MNSVARVCAVALAVIFTACQEDEITPTDPSLKHQTVAASPIAGGAAVSFTSASTFGTVRLDNAGVYYVEDFFQGTPGTGTDPHVPNATYYYRFDLIDGGTSSNYVLKFGGTANGDITVGTGYTLAYTTTNFNSVTSSTATTAVSGAFGYNNITMGTPTSFTVNPLHPGWYNYNIVNHIVYPLADNGGSVTLVITHTASGVKYKLEPQDIYQGGIPNSATPPNNYPYLKFRYKQL
;
A
#
# COMPACT_ATOMS: atom_id res chain seq x y z
N MET A 1 62.59 30.09 35.55
CA MET A 1 61.46 29.32 36.08
C MET A 1 60.30 29.44 35.11
N ASN A 2 59.61 28.32 34.89
CA ASN A 2 58.33 28.13 34.20
C ASN A 2 58.36 27.91 32.68
N SER A 3 58.43 26.62 32.35
CA SER A 3 57.98 25.96 31.13
C SER A 3 56.49 26.17 30.87
N VAL A 4 56.07 26.37 29.61
CA VAL A 4 54.74 25.93 29.14
C VAL A 4 54.79 25.45 27.68
N ALA A 5 54.41 24.18 27.56
CA ALA A 5 53.82 23.38 26.48
C ALA A 5 53.77 23.84 25.00
N ARG A 6 54.13 22.88 24.14
CA ARG A 6 53.84 22.78 22.69
C ARG A 6 52.36 22.52 22.44
N VAL A 7 51.79 23.06 21.36
CA VAL A 7 50.68 22.42 20.60
C VAL A 7 50.89 22.67 19.10
N CYS A 8 50.98 21.57 18.35
CA CYS A 8 50.97 21.54 16.88
C CYS A 8 49.59 21.91 16.35
N ALA A 9 49.52 22.86 15.41
CA ALA A 9 48.35 23.05 14.56
C ALA A 9 48.70 22.60 13.14
N VAL A 10 48.26 21.39 12.78
CA VAL A 10 48.23 20.90 11.40
C VAL A 10 46.94 21.43 10.79
N ALA A 11 47.04 22.38 9.86
CA ALA A 11 45.90 22.87 9.11
C ALA A 11 45.50 21.80 8.07
N LEU A 12 44.38 21.11 8.31
CA LEU A 12 43.76 20.24 7.31
C LEU A 12 43.01 21.14 6.32
N ALA A 13 43.53 21.26 5.10
CA ALA A 13 42.80 21.86 3.99
C ALA A 13 41.71 20.87 3.51
N VAL A 14 40.45 21.18 3.78
CA VAL A 14 39.31 20.48 3.20
C VAL A 14 39.12 21.01 1.78
N ILE A 15 39.47 20.18 0.80
CA ILE A 15 39.17 20.44 -0.61
C ILE A 15 37.69 20.11 -0.81
N PHE A 16 36.85 21.13 -0.91
CA PHE A 16 35.49 20.97 -1.41
C PHE A 16 35.57 20.73 -2.92
N THR A 17 35.40 19.48 -3.35
CA THR A 17 35.12 19.18 -4.75
C THR A 17 33.66 19.58 -5.00
N ALA A 18 33.45 20.77 -5.55
CA ALA A 18 32.16 21.14 -6.10
C ALA A 18 31.89 20.24 -7.32
N CYS A 19 31.12 19.17 -7.14
CA CYS A 19 30.36 18.63 -8.26
C CYS A 19 29.31 19.68 -8.59
N GLN A 20 29.54 20.45 -9.65
CA GLN A 20 28.45 21.09 -10.36
C GLN A 20 27.49 19.97 -10.77
N GLU A 21 26.24 20.03 -10.32
CA GLU A 21 25.19 19.32 -11.04
C GLU A 21 25.12 19.95 -12.42
N ASP A 22 25.59 19.22 -13.43
CA ASP A 22 25.12 19.45 -14.78
C ASP A 22 23.62 19.14 -14.77
N GLU A 23 22.80 20.18 -14.90
CA GLU A 23 21.36 20.07 -15.10
C GLU A 23 21.14 19.46 -16.49
N ILE A 24 21.22 18.13 -16.57
CA ILE A 24 20.89 17.39 -17.79
C ILE A 24 19.38 17.45 -17.94
N THR A 25 18.88 18.48 -18.62
CA THR A 25 17.49 18.47 -19.09
C THR A 25 17.37 17.30 -20.07
N PRO A 26 16.60 16.23 -19.76
CA PRO A 26 16.53 15.07 -20.64
C PRO A 26 15.79 15.47 -21.91
N THR A 27 16.53 15.66 -23.01
CA THR A 27 15.99 15.99 -24.34
C THR A 27 15.79 14.75 -25.21
N ASP A 28 15.91 13.55 -24.63
CA ASP A 28 15.72 12.31 -25.36
C ASP A 28 14.34 11.69 -25.08
N PRO A 29 13.37 11.77 -26.03
CA PRO A 29 12.08 11.10 -25.91
C PRO A 29 12.16 9.57 -25.96
N SER A 30 13.36 8.98 -26.12
CA SER A 30 13.58 7.53 -26.13
C SER A 30 13.86 6.92 -24.75
N LEU A 31 14.11 7.74 -23.70
CA LEU A 31 14.07 7.27 -22.31
C LEU A 31 12.62 7.13 -21.85
N LYS A 32 11.91 6.16 -22.43
CA LYS A 32 10.72 5.63 -21.77
C LYS A 32 11.21 5.07 -20.44
N HIS A 33 10.78 5.69 -19.34
CA HIS A 33 10.94 5.17 -17.99
C HIS A 33 10.34 3.76 -17.98
N GLN A 34 11.18 2.76 -18.22
CA GLN A 34 10.78 1.37 -18.20
C GLN A 34 10.44 1.10 -16.75
N THR A 35 9.17 0.93 -16.45
CA THR A 35 8.70 0.64 -15.09
C THR A 35 9.27 -0.73 -14.71
N VAL A 36 10.40 -0.74 -14.00
CA VAL A 36 11.07 -1.97 -13.56
C VAL A 36 10.30 -2.50 -12.38
N ALA A 37 9.72 -3.71 -12.45
CA ALA A 37 8.98 -4.30 -11.34
C ALA A 37 9.74 -4.19 -9.99
N ALA A 38 9.03 -3.87 -8.91
CA ALA A 38 9.60 -4.06 -7.58
C ALA A 38 9.94 -5.54 -7.42
N SER A 39 11.18 -5.84 -6.99
CA SER A 39 11.71 -7.20 -7.01
C SER A 39 12.15 -7.64 -5.60
N PRO A 40 11.21 -7.83 -4.66
CA PRO A 40 11.54 -8.32 -3.32
C PRO A 40 12.02 -9.77 -3.37
N ILE A 41 13.00 -10.09 -2.53
CA ILE A 41 13.53 -11.45 -2.36
C ILE A 41 12.84 -12.09 -1.15
N ALA A 42 12.48 -13.38 -1.26
CA ALA A 42 11.86 -14.12 -0.16
C ALA A 42 12.74 -14.11 1.10
N GLY A 43 12.17 -13.67 2.22
CA GLY A 43 12.88 -13.50 3.49
C GLY A 43 13.85 -12.31 3.54
N GLY A 44 13.89 -11.51 2.46
CA GLY A 44 14.72 -10.32 2.36
C GLY A 44 14.09 -9.08 3.00
N ALA A 45 14.82 -7.96 2.92
CA ALA A 45 14.33 -6.65 3.32
C ALA A 45 13.19 -6.18 2.40
N ALA A 46 12.38 -5.24 2.89
CA ALA A 46 11.42 -4.53 2.06
C ALA A 46 12.14 -3.69 0.99
N VAL A 47 11.55 -3.63 -0.20
CA VAL A 47 12.01 -2.80 -1.31
C VAL A 47 10.98 -1.73 -1.62
N SER A 48 11.43 -0.55 -2.02
CA SER A 48 10.52 0.51 -2.47
C SER A 48 9.90 0.19 -3.82
N PHE A 49 8.72 0.73 -4.06
CA PHE A 49 8.13 0.78 -5.40
C PHE A 49 8.97 1.65 -6.33
N THR A 50 8.94 1.34 -7.61
CA THR A 50 9.75 1.98 -8.64
C THR A 50 8.91 2.81 -9.60
N SER A 51 7.62 2.51 -9.72
CA SER A 51 6.75 3.23 -10.65
C SER A 51 6.72 4.70 -10.28
N ALA A 52 6.80 5.57 -11.31
CA ALA A 52 6.57 6.99 -11.12
C ALA A 52 5.27 7.21 -10.36
N SER A 53 5.28 8.17 -9.43
CA SER A 53 4.13 8.50 -8.59
C SER A 53 3.66 7.40 -7.63
N THR A 54 4.40 6.31 -7.45
CA THR A 54 4.04 5.23 -6.51
C THR A 54 5.00 5.21 -5.33
N PHE A 55 4.44 5.12 -4.13
CA PHE A 55 5.17 5.22 -2.87
C PHE A 55 4.79 4.09 -1.92
N GLY A 56 5.65 3.85 -0.94
CA GLY A 56 5.55 2.71 -0.02
C GLY A 56 6.58 1.64 -0.31
N THR A 57 6.40 0.48 0.31
CA THR A 57 7.31 -0.66 0.16
C THR A 57 6.57 -1.98 0.02
N VAL A 58 7.29 -2.97 -0.49
CA VAL A 58 6.85 -4.36 -0.54
C VAL A 58 7.96 -5.28 -0.03
N ARG A 59 7.59 -6.28 0.77
CA ARG A 59 8.48 -7.40 1.12
C ARG A 59 7.83 -8.74 0.79
N LEU A 60 8.66 -9.75 0.53
CA LEU A 60 8.23 -11.12 0.30
C LEU A 60 8.74 -11.99 1.43
N ASP A 61 7.86 -12.75 2.09
CA ASP A 61 8.29 -13.72 3.10
C ASP A 61 8.65 -15.09 2.49
N ASN A 62 9.22 -15.97 3.31
CA ASN A 62 9.58 -17.33 2.90
C ASN A 62 8.37 -18.22 2.59
N ALA A 63 7.16 -17.83 2.99
CA ALA A 63 5.93 -18.52 2.65
C ALA A 63 5.34 -18.04 1.32
N GLY A 64 5.98 -17.10 0.62
CA GLY A 64 5.49 -16.54 -0.63
C GLY A 64 4.35 -15.52 -0.45
N VAL A 65 4.26 -14.90 0.72
CA VAL A 65 3.31 -13.82 1.00
C VAL A 65 4.00 -12.48 0.78
N TYR A 66 3.42 -11.67 -0.09
CA TYR A 66 3.79 -10.28 -0.27
C TYR A 66 3.09 -9.42 0.79
N TYR A 67 3.86 -8.56 1.44
CA TYR A 67 3.37 -7.56 2.38
C TYR A 67 3.64 -6.19 1.78
N VAL A 68 2.57 -5.46 1.50
CA VAL A 68 2.59 -4.10 0.97
C VAL A 68 2.32 -3.15 2.14
N GLU A 69 3.21 -2.19 2.32
CA GLU A 69 3.22 -1.26 3.44
C GLU A 69 3.25 0.17 2.91
N ASP A 70 2.42 1.02 3.50
CA ASP A 70 2.31 2.45 3.19
C ASP A 70 2.12 2.74 1.68
N PHE A 71 1.33 1.92 0.99
CA PHE A 71 1.09 2.08 -0.45
C PHE A 71 0.15 3.26 -0.73
N PHE A 72 0.62 4.19 -1.55
CA PHE A 72 -0.20 5.26 -2.10
C PHE A 72 0.33 5.72 -3.46
N GLN A 73 -0.48 6.46 -4.21
CA GLN A 73 -0.03 7.16 -5.41
C GLN A 73 -0.18 8.68 -5.27
N GLY A 74 0.76 9.42 -5.83
CA GLY A 74 0.93 10.85 -5.56
C GLY A 74 1.61 11.64 -6.67
N THR A 75 1.84 12.93 -6.44
CA THR A 75 2.59 13.80 -7.36
C THR A 75 4.03 13.93 -6.87
N PRO A 76 5.03 13.40 -7.59
CA PRO A 76 6.43 13.51 -7.18
C PRO A 76 6.84 14.98 -6.98
N GLY A 77 7.63 15.24 -5.93
CA GLY A 77 8.19 16.56 -5.67
C GLY A 77 7.29 17.55 -4.92
N THR A 78 6.08 17.17 -4.48
CA THR A 78 5.13 18.09 -3.82
C THR A 78 5.20 18.12 -2.28
N GLY A 79 6.39 17.98 -1.68
CA GLY A 79 6.59 18.02 -0.22
C GLY A 79 6.61 16.63 0.44
N THR A 80 6.41 16.61 1.77
CA THR A 80 6.59 15.40 2.61
C THR A 80 5.56 14.30 2.33
N ASP A 81 4.35 14.67 1.92
CA ASP A 81 3.24 13.76 1.67
C ASP A 81 2.63 14.03 0.28
N PRO A 82 3.19 13.46 -0.80
CA PRO A 82 2.76 13.77 -2.15
C PRO A 82 1.42 13.14 -2.56
N HIS A 83 0.68 12.53 -1.62
CA HIS A 83 -0.59 11.87 -1.92
C HIS A 83 -1.61 12.86 -2.48
N VAL A 84 -2.41 12.41 -3.45
CA VAL A 84 -3.46 13.25 -4.03
C VAL A 84 -4.77 12.97 -3.30
N PRO A 85 -5.38 13.96 -2.60
CA PRO A 85 -6.65 13.76 -1.91
C PRO A 85 -7.75 13.27 -2.87
N ASN A 86 -8.56 12.30 -2.42
CA ASN A 86 -9.66 11.71 -3.20
C ASN A 86 -9.24 11.11 -4.56
N ALA A 87 -7.96 10.76 -4.73
CA ALA A 87 -7.50 10.12 -5.95
C ALA A 87 -7.91 8.65 -6.02
N THR A 88 -7.61 8.01 -7.14
CA THR A 88 -7.72 6.57 -7.31
C THR A 88 -6.32 5.98 -7.37
N TYR A 89 -6.07 4.91 -6.63
CA TYR A 89 -4.78 4.22 -6.65
C TYR A 89 -4.90 2.85 -7.32
N TYR A 90 -3.85 2.44 -8.01
CA TYR A 90 -3.84 1.26 -8.86
C TYR A 90 -2.66 0.38 -8.48
N TYR A 91 -2.87 -0.93 -8.33
CA TYR A 91 -1.80 -1.87 -8.01
C TYR A 91 -1.81 -3.08 -8.96
N ARG A 92 -0.62 -3.60 -9.25
CA ARG A 92 -0.38 -4.69 -10.20
C ARG A 92 0.37 -5.84 -9.54
N PHE A 93 -0.21 -7.04 -9.58
CA PHE A 93 0.46 -8.25 -9.07
C PHE A 93 1.62 -8.72 -9.95
N ASP A 94 1.57 -8.44 -11.26
CA ASP A 94 2.57 -8.88 -12.22
C ASP A 94 3.85 -8.01 -12.19
N LEU A 95 3.73 -6.75 -11.79
CA LEU A 95 4.87 -5.85 -11.56
C LEU A 95 5.22 -5.69 -10.08
N ILE A 96 4.36 -6.16 -9.17
CA ILE A 96 4.50 -5.98 -7.72
C ILE A 96 4.65 -4.47 -7.39
N ASP A 97 3.89 -3.63 -8.09
CA ASP A 97 4.07 -2.18 -8.08
C ASP A 97 2.76 -1.46 -8.42
N GLY A 98 2.80 -0.13 -8.42
CA GLY A 98 1.74 0.74 -8.88
C GLY A 98 1.37 0.49 -10.34
N GLY A 99 0.08 0.60 -10.63
CA GLY A 99 -0.49 0.57 -11.96
C GLY A 99 -0.98 1.94 -12.41
N THR A 100 -1.78 1.92 -13.48
CA THR A 100 -2.54 3.09 -13.97
C THR A 100 -3.99 2.70 -14.21
N SER A 101 -4.83 3.66 -14.55
CA SER A 101 -6.23 3.42 -14.95
C SER A 101 -6.39 2.45 -16.14
N SER A 102 -5.35 2.28 -16.96
CA SER A 102 -5.34 1.36 -18.10
C SER A 102 -4.79 -0.03 -17.78
N ASN A 103 -4.05 -0.19 -16.69
CA ASN A 103 -3.36 -1.44 -16.35
C ASN A 103 -3.29 -1.63 -14.83
N TYR A 104 -4.28 -2.31 -14.27
CA TYR A 104 -4.33 -2.58 -12.84
C TYR A 104 -5.01 -3.90 -12.56
N VAL A 105 -4.62 -4.53 -11.45
CA VAL A 105 -5.37 -5.65 -10.87
C VAL A 105 -6.29 -5.13 -9.78
N LEU A 106 -5.78 -4.28 -8.91
CA LEU A 106 -6.53 -3.66 -7.83
C LEU A 106 -6.69 -2.16 -8.11
N LYS A 107 -7.87 -1.65 -7.82
CA LYS A 107 -8.18 -0.22 -7.81
C LYS A 107 -8.76 0.14 -6.46
N PHE A 108 -8.12 1.11 -5.81
CA PHE A 108 -8.52 1.67 -4.52
C PHE A 108 -9.13 3.05 -4.72
N GLY A 109 -10.24 3.34 -4.05
CA GLY A 109 -10.93 4.63 -4.13
C GLY A 109 -12.04 4.74 -3.09
N GLY A 110 -13.06 5.55 -3.38
CA GLY A 110 -14.23 5.68 -2.51
C GLY A 110 -13.92 6.27 -1.14
N THR A 111 -14.62 5.83 -0.10
CA THR A 111 -14.51 6.44 1.24
C THR A 111 -13.13 6.19 1.82
N ALA A 112 -12.40 7.28 2.13
CA ALA A 112 -11.02 7.23 2.64
C ALA A 112 -10.06 6.38 1.78
N ASN A 113 -10.33 6.27 0.47
CA ASN A 113 -9.61 5.39 -0.46
C ASN A 113 -9.65 3.89 -0.11
N GLY A 114 -10.56 3.48 0.78
CA GLY A 114 -10.66 2.11 1.26
C GLY A 114 -11.44 1.17 0.33
N ASP A 115 -12.21 1.66 -0.63
CA ASP A 115 -13.03 0.80 -1.49
C ASP A 115 -12.16 0.07 -2.52
N ILE A 116 -12.26 -1.26 -2.57
CA ILE A 116 -11.46 -2.10 -3.47
C ILE A 116 -12.32 -2.60 -4.64
N THR A 117 -11.85 -2.36 -5.86
CA THR A 117 -12.37 -2.95 -7.09
C THR A 117 -11.25 -3.64 -7.86
N VAL A 118 -11.60 -4.44 -8.87
CA VAL A 118 -10.61 -5.14 -9.72
C VAL A 118 -10.67 -4.68 -11.18
N GLY A 119 -9.56 -4.85 -11.89
CA GLY A 119 -9.44 -4.49 -13.30
C GLY A 119 -10.27 -5.36 -14.24
N THR A 120 -10.47 -4.88 -15.47
CA THR A 120 -11.06 -5.68 -16.54
C THR A 120 -10.23 -6.96 -16.76
N GLY A 121 -10.88 -8.12 -16.76
CA GLY A 121 -10.19 -9.42 -16.82
C GLY A 121 -9.99 -10.10 -15.46
N TYR A 122 -10.49 -9.50 -14.37
CA TYR A 122 -10.47 -10.10 -13.05
C TYR A 122 -11.88 -10.15 -12.44
N THR A 123 -12.12 -11.13 -11.58
CA THR A 123 -13.27 -11.17 -10.67
C THR A 123 -12.83 -10.98 -9.23
N LEU A 124 -13.73 -10.43 -8.42
CA LEU A 124 -13.54 -10.24 -6.99
C LEU A 124 -14.57 -11.06 -6.21
N ALA A 125 -14.09 -11.80 -5.23
CA ALA A 125 -14.90 -12.54 -4.28
C ALA A 125 -14.31 -12.38 -2.87
N TYR A 126 -15.07 -12.74 -1.83
CA TYR A 126 -14.60 -12.73 -0.45
C TYR A 126 -14.94 -14.02 0.28
N THR A 127 -14.24 -14.27 1.38
CA THR A 127 -14.54 -15.32 2.37
C THR A 127 -14.23 -14.79 3.76
N THR A 128 -14.95 -15.26 4.78
CA THR A 128 -14.65 -14.96 6.19
C THR A 128 -13.57 -15.89 6.76
N THR A 129 -13.03 -16.78 5.93
CA THR A 129 -11.89 -17.64 6.27
C THR A 129 -10.63 -16.80 6.46
N ASN A 130 -9.87 -17.08 7.52
CA ASN A 130 -8.60 -16.42 7.79
C ASN A 130 -7.61 -16.59 6.63
N PHE A 131 -6.87 -15.53 6.28
CA PHE A 131 -5.95 -15.48 5.15
C PHE A 131 -5.01 -16.69 5.07
N ASN A 132 -4.46 -17.16 6.19
CA ASN A 132 -3.51 -18.27 6.21
C ASN A 132 -4.18 -19.60 5.81
N SER A 133 -5.47 -19.75 6.09
CA SER A 133 -6.26 -20.96 5.81
C SER A 133 -6.93 -20.97 4.44
N VAL A 134 -6.93 -19.85 3.71
CA VAL A 134 -7.50 -19.78 2.36
C VAL A 134 -6.62 -20.55 1.36
N THR A 135 -7.26 -21.45 0.61
CA THR A 135 -6.71 -22.25 -0.47
C THR A 135 -7.47 -21.98 -1.78
N SER A 136 -7.00 -22.55 -2.89
CA SER A 136 -7.67 -22.44 -4.20
C SER A 136 -9.09 -23.02 -4.25
N SER A 137 -9.44 -23.90 -3.31
CA SER A 137 -10.73 -24.58 -3.16
C SER A 137 -11.66 -23.96 -2.10
N THR A 138 -11.21 -22.92 -1.38
CA THR A 138 -12.05 -22.26 -0.37
C THR A 138 -13.32 -21.68 -1.00
N ALA A 139 -14.46 -21.92 -0.38
CA ALA A 139 -15.73 -21.33 -0.81
C ALA A 139 -15.71 -19.80 -0.64
N THR A 140 -16.22 -19.10 -1.64
CA THR A 140 -16.22 -17.63 -1.69
C THR A 140 -17.58 -17.10 -2.14
N THR A 141 -17.87 -15.87 -1.75
CA THR A 141 -19.04 -15.11 -2.19
C THR A 141 -18.58 -14.04 -3.17
N ALA A 142 -19.22 -13.97 -4.34
CA ALA A 142 -18.89 -12.97 -5.35
C ALA A 142 -19.19 -11.54 -4.84
N VAL A 143 -18.32 -10.59 -5.17
CA VAL A 143 -18.54 -9.17 -4.88
C VAL A 143 -19.10 -8.49 -6.13
N SER A 144 -20.26 -7.87 -6.02
CA SER A 144 -20.82 -7.01 -7.07
C SER A 144 -20.39 -5.56 -6.82
N GLY A 145 -19.39 -5.08 -7.56
CA GLY A 145 -18.88 -3.72 -7.44
C GLY A 145 -17.68 -3.60 -6.51
N ALA A 146 -17.71 -2.62 -5.60
CA ALA A 146 -16.62 -2.33 -4.69
C ALA A 146 -16.75 -3.10 -3.37
N PHE A 147 -15.63 -3.61 -2.85
CA PHE A 147 -15.53 -4.14 -1.50
C PHE A 147 -14.91 -3.09 -0.58
N GLY A 148 -15.77 -2.42 0.18
CA GLY A 148 -15.41 -1.22 0.93
C GLY A 148 -15.78 -1.34 2.40
N TYR A 149 -16.53 -0.35 2.89
CA TYR A 149 -17.02 -0.34 4.26
C TYR A 149 -17.98 -1.52 4.52
N ASN A 150 -17.87 -2.08 5.71
CA ASN A 150 -18.68 -3.16 6.27
C ASN A 150 -19.90 -2.60 7.01
N ASN A 151 -19.69 -1.52 7.77
CA ASN A 151 -20.74 -0.76 8.44
C ASN A 151 -20.32 0.71 8.55
N ILE A 152 -21.32 1.59 8.58
CA ILE A 152 -21.16 2.97 9.02
C ILE A 152 -21.65 3.07 10.46
N THR A 153 -20.84 3.62 11.36
CA THR A 153 -21.15 3.74 12.79
C THR A 153 -21.09 5.18 13.25
N MET A 154 -21.81 5.50 14.33
CA MET A 154 -21.80 6.83 14.99
C MET A 154 -20.83 6.88 16.18
N GLY A 155 -20.06 5.81 16.39
CA GLY A 155 -19.12 5.65 17.50
C GLY A 155 -18.14 4.53 17.21
N THR A 156 -17.20 4.28 18.13
CA THR A 156 -16.23 3.19 18.00
C THR A 156 -16.97 1.86 17.80
N PRO A 157 -16.72 1.13 16.70
CA PRO A 157 -17.38 -0.15 16.45
C PRO A 157 -17.09 -1.17 17.54
N THR A 158 -18.09 -1.95 17.92
CA THR A 158 -17.96 -3.05 18.90
C THR A 158 -18.00 -4.45 18.27
N SER A 159 -18.27 -4.52 16.96
CA SER A 159 -18.31 -5.78 16.20
C SER A 159 -17.49 -5.64 14.92
N PHE A 160 -16.67 -6.65 14.65
CA PHE A 160 -15.77 -6.74 13.49
C PHE A 160 -16.07 -7.98 12.64
N THR A 161 -17.32 -8.43 12.64
CA THR A 161 -17.80 -9.48 11.75
C THR A 161 -18.25 -8.88 10.42
N VAL A 162 -18.09 -9.64 9.33
CA VAL A 162 -18.57 -9.23 8.01
C VAL A 162 -20.10 -9.14 8.03
N ASN A 163 -20.65 -8.00 7.64
CA ASN A 163 -22.07 -7.75 7.49
C ASN A 163 -22.58 -8.46 6.22
N PRO A 164 -23.51 -9.42 6.31
CA PRO A 164 -23.99 -10.15 5.14
C PRO A 164 -24.81 -9.29 4.17
N LEU A 165 -25.37 -8.17 4.64
CA LEU A 165 -26.15 -7.23 3.80
C LEU A 165 -25.26 -6.21 3.08
N HIS A 166 -24.08 -5.93 3.64
CA HIS A 166 -23.12 -4.97 3.10
C HIS A 166 -21.69 -5.41 3.42
N PRO A 167 -21.21 -6.51 2.80
CA PRO A 167 -19.93 -7.09 3.15
C PRO A 167 -18.81 -6.13 2.78
N GLY A 168 -17.91 -5.89 3.73
CA GLY A 168 -16.77 -5.01 3.57
C GLY A 168 -15.60 -5.41 4.46
N TRP A 169 -14.51 -4.67 4.37
CA TRP A 169 -13.27 -4.98 5.10
C TRP A 169 -12.96 -4.03 6.24
N TYR A 170 -13.72 -2.96 6.41
CA TYR A 170 -13.56 -2.04 7.53
C TYR A 170 -14.89 -1.48 8.01
N ASN A 171 -15.01 -1.17 9.29
CA ASN A 171 -16.09 -0.32 9.77
C ASN A 171 -15.67 1.16 9.68
N TYR A 172 -16.58 2.05 9.36
CA TYR A 172 -16.32 3.48 9.23
C TYR A 172 -17.11 4.27 10.25
N ASN A 173 -16.43 4.97 11.16
CA ASN A 173 -17.08 5.88 12.08
C ASN A 173 -17.23 7.25 11.42
N ILE A 174 -18.47 7.64 11.12
CA ILE A 174 -18.76 8.88 10.40
C ILE A 174 -18.57 10.15 11.26
N VAL A 175 -18.54 10.02 12.59
CA VAL A 175 -18.41 11.17 13.50
C VAL A 175 -16.98 11.69 13.54
N ASN A 176 -16.00 10.79 13.56
CA ASN A 176 -14.58 11.14 13.61
C ASN A 176 -13.82 10.74 12.34
N HIS A 177 -14.50 10.22 11.32
CA HIS A 177 -13.91 9.78 10.05
C HIS A 177 -12.80 8.72 10.23
N ILE A 178 -12.89 7.88 11.28
CA ILE A 178 -11.95 6.79 11.52
C ILE A 178 -12.44 5.50 10.85
N VAL A 179 -11.53 4.86 10.13
CA VAL A 179 -11.64 3.54 9.53
C VAL A 179 -11.10 2.52 10.55
N TYR A 180 -11.87 1.46 10.79
CA TYR A 180 -11.49 0.36 11.66
C TYR A 180 -11.44 -0.92 10.84
N PRO A 181 -10.26 -1.32 10.33
CA PRO A 181 -10.10 -2.53 9.56
C PRO A 181 -10.51 -3.77 10.35
N LEU A 182 -11.17 -4.71 9.68
CA LEU A 182 -11.60 -5.96 10.33
C LEU A 182 -10.39 -6.79 10.79
N ALA A 183 -9.34 -6.88 9.96
CA ALA A 183 -8.15 -7.70 10.24
C ALA A 183 -7.43 -7.26 11.53
N ASP A 184 -7.30 -5.96 11.75
CA ASP A 184 -6.60 -5.41 12.93
C ASP A 184 -7.47 -5.40 14.20
N ASN A 185 -8.79 -5.57 14.06
CA ASN A 185 -9.76 -5.52 15.16
C ASN A 185 -10.39 -6.89 15.46
N GLY A 186 -9.69 -7.99 15.14
CA GLY A 186 -10.09 -9.36 15.49
C GLY A 186 -11.15 -9.99 14.58
N GLY A 187 -11.52 -9.31 13.49
CA GLY A 187 -12.29 -9.86 12.39
C GLY A 187 -11.44 -10.67 11.42
N SER A 188 -12.08 -11.33 10.46
CA SER A 188 -11.38 -12.00 9.36
C SER A 188 -12.17 -11.88 8.08
N VAL A 189 -11.53 -11.34 7.05
CA VAL A 189 -12.04 -11.31 5.68
C VAL A 189 -10.87 -11.41 4.72
N THR A 190 -10.94 -12.37 3.81
CA THR A 190 -9.96 -12.56 2.75
C THR A 190 -10.65 -12.36 1.42
N LEU A 191 -10.08 -11.50 0.59
CA LEU A 191 -10.48 -11.31 -0.80
C LEU A 191 -9.81 -12.38 -1.66
N VAL A 192 -10.56 -12.90 -2.64
CA VAL A 192 -10.06 -13.79 -3.68
C VAL A 192 -10.24 -13.10 -5.02
N ILE A 193 -9.11 -12.83 -5.67
CA ILE A 193 -9.05 -12.19 -6.98
C ILE A 193 -8.70 -13.26 -8.00
N THR A 194 -9.52 -13.44 -9.03
CA THR A 194 -9.29 -14.46 -10.07
C THR A 194 -9.11 -13.80 -11.42
N HIS A 195 -8.01 -14.09 -12.11
CA HIS A 195 -7.86 -13.71 -13.51
C HIS A 195 -8.76 -14.59 -14.38
N THR A 196 -9.68 -13.98 -15.12
CA THR A 196 -10.79 -14.68 -15.79
C THR A 196 -10.30 -15.61 -16.90
N ALA A 197 -9.25 -15.22 -17.62
CA ALA A 197 -8.75 -16.00 -18.74
C ALA A 197 -7.85 -17.17 -18.33
N SER A 198 -6.99 -16.99 -17.32
CA SER A 198 -6.03 -18.02 -16.92
C SER A 198 -6.48 -18.85 -15.72
N GLY A 199 -7.50 -18.40 -14.98
CA GLY A 199 -7.93 -19.03 -13.74
C GLY A 199 -6.97 -18.86 -12.56
N VAL A 200 -5.87 -18.10 -12.74
CA VAL A 200 -4.92 -17.80 -11.66
C VAL A 200 -5.63 -17.02 -10.56
N LYS A 201 -5.49 -17.49 -9.32
CA LYS A 201 -6.12 -16.89 -8.14
C LYS A 201 -5.07 -16.26 -7.23
N TYR A 202 -5.46 -15.15 -6.61
CA TYR A 202 -4.73 -14.50 -5.53
C TYR A 202 -5.65 -14.39 -4.32
N LYS A 203 -5.12 -14.63 -3.13
CA LYS A 203 -5.74 -14.21 -1.88
C LYS A 203 -5.13 -12.89 -1.43
N LEU A 204 -5.96 -12.01 -0.88
CA LEU A 204 -5.55 -10.71 -0.35
C LEU A 204 -6.30 -10.41 0.95
N GLU A 205 -5.60 -9.87 1.94
CA GLU A 205 -6.19 -9.35 3.18
C GLU A 205 -5.80 -7.88 3.31
N PRO A 206 -6.76 -6.94 3.21
CA PRO A 206 -6.51 -5.55 3.52
C PRO A 206 -6.38 -5.39 5.04
N GLN A 207 -5.40 -4.60 5.48
CA GLN A 207 -5.00 -4.53 6.89
C GLN A 207 -5.23 -3.14 7.46
N ASP A 208 -4.80 -2.08 6.77
CA ASP A 208 -5.01 -0.71 7.25
C ASP A 208 -4.91 0.35 6.12
N ILE A 209 -5.28 1.59 6.42
CA ILE A 209 -5.11 2.79 5.58
C ILE A 209 -4.25 3.89 6.21
N TYR A 210 -3.75 3.69 7.42
CA TYR A 210 -3.00 4.70 8.17
C TYR A 210 -1.50 4.54 8.00
N GLN A 211 -0.81 5.68 7.87
CA GLN A 211 0.65 5.68 7.87
C GLN A 211 1.15 5.03 9.16
N GLY A 212 1.91 3.93 9.04
CA GLY A 212 2.44 3.20 10.18
C GLY A 212 1.40 2.49 11.07
N GLY A 213 0.14 2.35 10.62
CA GLY A 213 -0.82 1.44 11.26
C GLY A 213 -1.68 2.02 12.40
N ILE A 214 -1.65 3.34 12.64
CA ILE A 214 -2.32 3.94 13.82
C ILE A 214 -3.22 5.11 13.38
N PRO A 215 -4.55 5.04 13.61
CA PRO A 215 -5.40 6.21 13.48
C PRO A 215 -5.05 7.24 14.54
N ASN A 216 -5.01 8.53 14.18
CA ASN A 216 -4.89 9.60 15.16
C ASN A 216 -6.18 9.67 16.02
N SER A 217 -6.19 8.96 17.14
CA SER A 217 -7.38 8.68 17.95
C SER A 217 -7.77 9.87 18.85
N ALA A 218 -8.46 10.86 18.26
CA ALA A 218 -9.36 11.83 18.91
C ALA A 218 -9.89 12.88 17.90
N THR A 219 -9.24 13.00 16.75
CA THR A 219 -9.59 13.95 15.69
C THR A 219 -9.65 13.20 14.36
N PRO A 220 -10.33 13.74 13.34
CA PRO A 220 -10.24 13.18 12.00
C PRO A 220 -8.77 12.99 11.59
N PRO A 221 -8.37 11.77 11.17
CA PRO A 221 -6.99 11.48 10.83
C PRO A 221 -6.56 12.33 9.64
N ASN A 222 -5.28 12.68 9.57
CA ASN A 222 -4.65 13.32 8.41
C ASN A 222 -3.63 12.39 7.74
N ASN A 223 -3.47 11.17 8.25
CA ASN A 223 -2.50 10.17 7.82
C ASN A 223 -3.14 9.08 6.95
N TYR A 224 -4.03 9.46 6.04
CA TYR A 224 -4.61 8.59 5.00
C TYR A 224 -4.20 9.10 3.61
N PRO A 225 -4.18 8.26 2.56
CA PRO A 225 -4.47 6.82 2.54
C PRO A 225 -3.20 6.02 2.26
N TYR A 226 -2.57 5.53 3.32
CA TYR A 226 -1.36 4.70 3.28
C TYR A 226 -1.82 3.24 3.38
N LEU A 227 -2.16 2.67 2.23
CA LEU A 227 -2.78 1.35 2.17
C LEU A 227 -1.78 0.27 2.60
N LYS A 228 -2.23 -0.58 3.51
CA LYS A 228 -1.50 -1.76 3.97
C LYS A 228 -2.32 -3.00 3.66
N PHE A 229 -1.71 -3.95 2.96
CA PHE A 229 -2.35 -5.22 2.64
C PHE A 229 -1.30 -6.31 2.41
N ARG A 230 -1.73 -7.56 2.56
CA ARG A 230 -0.92 -8.73 2.20
C ARG A 230 -1.63 -9.56 1.15
N TYR A 231 -0.86 -10.18 0.25
CA TYR A 231 -1.41 -11.03 -0.78
C TYR A 231 -0.49 -12.20 -1.15
N LYS A 232 -1.07 -13.24 -1.72
CA LYS A 232 -0.35 -14.43 -2.19
C LYS A 232 -1.11 -15.10 -3.34
N GLN A 233 -0.39 -15.59 -4.35
CA GLN A 233 -0.97 -16.45 -5.37
C GLN A 233 -1.35 -17.83 -4.78
N LEU A 234 -2.54 -18.34 -5.11
CA LEU A 234 -3.10 -19.61 -4.65
C LEU A 234 -2.81 -20.77 -5.61
#